data_AF-A0A2M7NK85-F1
#
_entry.id   AF-A0A2M7NK85-F1
#
_cell.length_a   1.000
_cell.length_b   1.000
_cell.length_c   1.000
_cell.angle_alpha   90.00
_cell.angle_beta   90.00
_cell.angle_gamma   90.00
#
_symmetry.space_group_name_H-M   'P 1'
#
loop_
_entity.id
_entity.type
_entity.pdbx_description
1 polymer ?
#
loop_
_entity_poly.entity_id
_entity_poly.type
_entity_poly.pdbx_seq_one_letter_code
_entity_poly.pdbx_strand_id
1 'polypeptide(L)'
;MKKSFFPLLLLVYFVFISFPSYGQTNTVDLPQINKKRLSLQKNAMYVLGGWSVANFAYSGATLSAGINNGENKYFHQFNIYWNTVNFALAGSSLLFAKKNTDLNYSQTLKAYHSIESLFLLNTGIDVGYMATGLYLRERAKTTTDTKNKNQFLGYRKSLILQGGFLFVFDLIAYFLNKRQSKVLYDIPVSLSLAPNQMRVTYTF
;
A
#
# COMPACT_ATOMS: atom_id res chain seq x y z
N MET A 1 -2.72 -5.40 -28.17
CA MET A 1 -2.08 -4.54 -27.15
C MET A 1 -1.51 -5.42 -26.04
N LYS A 2 -0.26 -5.86 -26.19
CA LYS A 2 0.53 -6.53 -25.15
C LYS A 2 1.82 -5.70 -25.03
N LYS A 3 2.33 -5.48 -23.81
CA LYS A 3 3.59 -4.76 -23.43
C LYS A 3 3.46 -3.33 -22.83
N SER A 4 2.55 -3.08 -21.88
CA SER A 4 2.64 -1.84 -21.05
C SER A 4 2.63 -2.04 -19.53
N PHE A 5 2.46 -3.28 -19.03
CA PHE A 5 2.33 -3.51 -17.59
C PHE A 5 3.68 -3.56 -16.84
N PHE A 6 4.73 -4.05 -17.50
CA PHE A 6 6.06 -4.21 -16.92
C PHE A 6 6.80 -2.90 -16.54
N PRO A 7 6.78 -1.83 -17.36
CA PRO A 7 7.48 -0.58 -16.99
C PRO A 7 6.81 0.16 -15.83
N LEU A 8 5.50 -0.04 -15.62
CA LEU A 8 4.72 0.63 -14.58
C LEU A 8 5.00 0.05 -13.18
N LEU A 9 5.15 -1.28 -13.09
CA LEU A 9 5.60 -1.96 -11.86
C LEU A 9 7.05 -1.62 -11.49
N LEU A 10 7.93 -1.49 -12.49
CA LEU A 10 9.30 -1.04 -12.30
C LEU A 10 9.38 0.39 -11.77
N LEU A 11 8.51 1.30 -12.23
CA LEU A 11 8.45 2.68 -11.75
C LEU A 11 8.09 2.74 -10.25
N VAL A 12 7.09 1.95 -9.82
CA VAL A 12 6.70 1.87 -8.40
C VAL A 12 7.86 1.33 -7.56
N TYR A 13 8.54 0.28 -8.04
CA TYR A 13 9.74 -0.27 -7.40
C TYR A 13 10.88 0.77 -7.29
N PHE A 14 11.17 1.54 -8.35
CA PHE A 14 12.21 2.57 -8.34
C PHE A 14 11.90 3.73 -7.37
N VAL A 15 10.63 4.13 -7.23
CA VAL A 15 10.23 5.19 -6.27
C VAL A 15 10.46 4.76 -4.81
N PHE A 16 10.29 3.47 -4.50
CA PHE A 16 10.60 2.96 -3.16
C PHE A 16 12.11 2.81 -2.87
N ILE A 17 12.96 2.68 -3.90
CA ILE A 17 14.41 2.40 -3.76
C ILE A 17 15.25 3.68 -3.77
N SER A 18 14.73 4.79 -4.25
CA SER A 18 15.49 6.04 -4.43
C SER A 18 15.85 6.77 -3.12
N PHE A 19 15.82 6.10 -1.97
CA PHE A 19 16.03 6.75 -0.67
C PHE A 19 17.16 6.11 0.16
N PRO A 20 17.86 6.92 0.97
CA PRO A 20 19.24 6.65 1.33
C PRO A 20 19.36 5.46 2.27
N SER A 21 20.32 4.59 1.96
CA SER A 21 20.80 3.56 2.87
C SER A 21 21.55 4.24 4.02
N TYR A 22 20.87 4.49 5.12
CA TYR A 22 21.52 4.99 6.34
C TYR A 22 22.07 3.81 7.15
N GLY A 23 23.38 3.89 7.47
CA GLY A 23 24.09 2.91 8.28
C GLY A 23 23.51 2.76 9.69
N GLN A 24 23.74 1.58 10.28
CA GLN A 24 23.30 1.23 11.62
C GLN A 24 24.15 1.99 12.65
N THR A 25 23.53 2.82 13.49
CA THR A 25 24.12 3.29 14.74
C THR A 25 23.85 2.24 15.82
N ASN A 26 24.86 1.88 16.61
CA ASN A 26 24.82 0.82 17.64
C ASN A 26 24.02 1.18 18.91
N THR A 27 23.24 2.26 18.90
CA THR A 27 22.43 2.74 20.04
C THR A 27 20.96 2.79 19.65
N VAL A 28 20.07 2.26 20.51
CA VAL A 28 18.63 2.17 20.20
C VAL A 28 17.94 3.48 20.57
N ASP A 29 17.80 4.38 19.60
CA ASP A 29 17.04 5.62 19.76
C ASP A 29 15.56 5.40 19.34
N LEU A 30 14.69 5.17 20.33
CA LEU A 30 13.25 4.95 20.12
C LEU A 30 12.56 6.15 19.41
N PRO A 31 12.77 7.41 19.81
CA PRO A 31 12.30 8.57 19.03
C PRO A 31 12.73 8.54 17.56
N GLN A 32 14.00 8.23 17.27
CA GLN A 32 14.48 8.14 15.89
C GLN A 32 13.82 6.99 15.12
N ILE A 33 13.64 5.82 15.75
CA ILE A 33 12.92 4.67 15.18
C ILE A 33 11.47 5.04 14.85
N ASN A 34 10.77 5.73 15.76
CA ASN A 34 9.41 6.18 15.52
C ASN A 34 9.31 7.25 14.44
N LYS A 35 10.29 8.15 14.36
CA LYS A 35 10.38 9.14 13.28
C LYS A 35 10.52 8.45 11.92
N LYS A 36 11.38 7.43 11.81
CA LYS A 36 11.49 6.60 10.59
C LYS A 36 10.17 5.90 10.29
N ARG A 37 9.47 5.35 11.31
CA ARG A 37 8.18 4.65 11.15
C ARG A 37 7.12 5.56 10.52
N LEU A 38 7.04 6.80 11.02
CA LEU A 38 6.12 7.81 10.50
C LEU A 38 6.51 8.27 9.09
N SER A 39 7.82 8.41 8.81
CA SER A 39 8.31 8.75 7.48
C SER A 39 7.92 7.70 6.45
N LEU A 40 8.09 6.41 6.78
CA LEU A 40 7.76 5.31 5.87
C LEU A 40 6.25 5.28 5.56
N GLN A 41 5.39 5.50 6.55
CA GLN A 41 3.94 5.61 6.35
C GLN A 41 3.57 6.77 5.43
N LYS A 42 4.14 7.96 5.67
CA LYS A 42 3.88 9.14 4.82
C LYS A 42 4.31 8.91 3.38
N ASN A 43 5.50 8.32 3.20
CA ASN A 43 6.02 8.01 1.87
C ASN A 43 5.11 7.02 1.13
N ALA A 44 4.62 5.98 1.81
CA ALA A 44 3.64 5.07 1.22
C ALA A 44 2.38 5.83 0.75
N MET A 45 1.86 6.76 1.54
CA MET A 45 0.70 7.56 1.15
C MET A 45 1.00 8.53 0.00
N TYR A 46 2.21 9.09 -0.10
CA TYR A 46 2.60 9.89 -1.26
C TYR A 46 2.67 9.06 -2.54
N VAL A 47 3.20 7.83 -2.48
CA VAL A 47 3.21 6.92 -3.62
C VAL A 47 1.78 6.57 -4.05
N LEU A 48 0.91 6.20 -3.10
CA LEU A 48 -0.49 5.87 -3.37
C LEU A 48 -1.26 7.07 -3.94
N GLY A 49 -1.07 8.26 -3.36
CA GLY A 49 -1.69 9.50 -3.82
C GLY A 49 -1.20 9.91 -5.21
N GLY A 50 0.11 9.82 -5.46
CA GLY A 50 0.71 10.11 -6.77
C GLY A 50 0.21 9.15 -7.86
N TRP A 51 0.15 7.85 -7.57
CA TRP A 51 -0.49 6.87 -8.43
C TRP A 51 -1.93 7.26 -8.78
N SER A 52 -2.68 7.67 -7.75
CA SER A 52 -4.09 8.05 -7.89
C SER A 52 -4.27 9.25 -8.80
N VAL A 53 -3.51 10.33 -8.56
CA VAL A 53 -3.56 11.55 -9.39
C VAL A 53 -3.16 11.26 -10.83
N ALA A 54 -2.10 10.49 -11.07
CA ALA A 54 -1.67 10.13 -12.41
C ALA A 54 -2.74 9.34 -13.18
N ASN A 55 -3.35 8.33 -12.54
CA ASN A 55 -4.42 7.54 -13.15
C ASN A 55 -5.69 8.35 -13.39
N PHE A 56 -6.02 9.26 -12.46
CA PHE A 56 -7.15 10.17 -12.57
C PHE A 56 -6.98 11.13 -13.76
N ALA A 57 -5.81 11.77 -13.88
CA ALA A 57 -5.48 12.67 -14.98
C ALA A 57 -5.53 11.94 -16.33
N TYR A 58 -4.90 10.76 -16.42
CA TYR A 58 -4.89 9.99 -17.66
C TYR A 58 -6.27 9.47 -18.07
N SER A 59 -7.00 8.85 -17.13
CA SER A 59 -8.33 8.31 -17.42
C SER A 59 -9.37 9.42 -17.65
N GLY A 60 -9.27 10.54 -16.92
CA GLY A 60 -10.09 11.72 -17.12
C GLY A 60 -9.87 12.35 -18.49
N ALA A 61 -8.62 12.61 -18.87
CA ALA A 61 -8.29 13.21 -20.16
C ALA A 61 -8.78 12.36 -21.35
N THR A 62 -8.55 11.05 -21.30
CA THR A 62 -8.95 10.13 -22.38
C THR A 62 -10.46 9.92 -22.46
N LEU A 63 -11.20 10.00 -21.34
CA LEU A 63 -12.67 9.98 -21.37
C LEU A 63 -13.25 11.29 -21.89
N SER A 64 -12.74 12.43 -21.44
CA SER A 64 -13.19 13.76 -21.88
C SER A 64 -12.92 14.01 -23.37
N ALA A 65 -11.84 13.42 -23.91
CA ALA A 65 -11.53 13.49 -25.34
C ALA A 65 -12.48 12.64 -26.21
N GLY A 66 -13.38 11.83 -25.64
CA GLY A 66 -14.35 11.02 -26.39
C GLY A 66 -13.74 9.87 -27.21
N ILE A 67 -12.44 9.59 -27.04
CA ILE A 67 -11.71 8.59 -27.83
C ILE A 67 -11.93 7.15 -27.36
N ASN A 68 -12.59 6.95 -26.22
CA ASN A 68 -12.80 5.65 -25.60
C ASN A 68 -14.22 5.11 -25.86
N ASN A 69 -14.31 3.92 -26.45
CA ASN A 69 -15.56 3.21 -26.73
C ASN A 69 -15.57 1.80 -26.14
N GLY A 70 -16.77 1.20 -26.03
CA GLY A 70 -16.93 -0.17 -25.55
C GLY A 70 -16.27 -0.42 -24.19
N GLU A 71 -15.51 -1.53 -24.08
CA GLU A 71 -14.80 -1.89 -22.84
C GLU A 71 -13.79 -0.84 -22.36
N ASN A 72 -13.16 -0.07 -23.25
CA ASN A 72 -12.14 0.91 -22.86
C ASN A 72 -12.75 2.09 -22.08
N LYS A 73 -13.97 2.52 -22.47
CA LYS A 73 -14.73 3.52 -21.71
C LYS A 73 -14.92 3.09 -20.26
N TYR A 74 -15.37 1.85 -20.06
CA TYR A 74 -15.63 1.31 -18.73
C TYR A 74 -14.35 1.04 -17.93
N PHE A 75 -13.26 0.66 -18.59
CA PHE A 75 -11.94 0.56 -17.95
C PHE A 75 -11.49 1.90 -17.33
N HIS A 76 -11.53 2.98 -18.11
CA HIS A 76 -11.14 4.30 -17.62
C HIS A 76 -12.12 4.86 -16.59
N GLN A 77 -13.41 4.59 -16.75
CA GLN A 77 -14.43 4.98 -15.77
C GLN A 77 -14.15 4.33 -14.40
N PHE A 78 -13.85 3.03 -14.39
CA PHE A 78 -13.55 2.32 -13.15
C PHE A 78 -12.19 2.73 -12.57
N ASN A 79 -11.19 3.03 -13.41
CA ASN A 79 -9.93 3.60 -12.93
C ASN A 79 -10.18 4.91 -12.18
N ILE A 80 -11.06 5.79 -12.67
CA ILE A 80 -11.42 7.02 -11.94
C ILE A 80 -12.02 6.66 -10.58
N TYR A 81 -13.04 5.80 -10.53
CA TYR A 81 -13.69 5.43 -9.26
C TYR A 81 -12.72 4.84 -8.25
N TRP A 82 -11.87 3.90 -8.69
CA TRP A 82 -10.89 3.26 -7.82
C TRP A 82 -9.84 4.24 -7.29
N ASN A 83 -9.33 5.11 -8.16
CA ASN A 83 -8.31 6.07 -7.77
C ASN A 83 -8.88 7.22 -6.92
N THR A 84 -10.18 7.51 -7.00
CA THR A 84 -10.84 8.37 -6.01
C THR A 84 -10.76 7.77 -4.60
N VAL A 85 -11.01 6.46 -4.46
CA VAL A 85 -10.91 5.76 -3.17
C VAL A 85 -9.46 5.81 -2.66
N ASN A 86 -8.49 5.44 -3.50
CA ASN A 86 -7.07 5.48 -3.13
C ASN A 86 -6.59 6.90 -2.76
N PHE A 87 -7.02 7.92 -3.50
CA PHE A 87 -6.69 9.31 -3.22
C PHE A 87 -7.29 9.77 -1.88
N ALA A 88 -8.55 9.42 -1.60
CA ALA A 88 -9.19 9.71 -0.34
C ALA A 88 -8.50 9.02 0.84
N LEU A 89 -8.09 7.76 0.67
CA LEU A 89 -7.31 7.01 1.67
C LEU A 89 -5.94 7.66 1.92
N ALA A 90 -5.20 7.99 0.86
CA ALA A 90 -3.91 8.67 0.97
C ALA A 90 -4.05 10.04 1.64
N GLY A 91 -5.01 10.85 1.20
CA GLY A 91 -5.27 12.18 1.73
C GLY A 91 -5.68 12.14 3.20
N SER A 92 -6.66 11.32 3.56
CA SER A 92 -7.10 11.17 4.95
C SER A 92 -5.99 10.65 5.86
N SER A 93 -5.21 9.66 5.40
CA SER A 93 -4.07 9.14 6.16
C SER A 93 -3.04 10.24 6.45
N LEU A 94 -2.70 11.07 5.46
CA LEU A 94 -1.76 12.18 5.64
C LEU A 94 -2.31 13.29 6.55
N LEU A 95 -3.60 13.64 6.42
CA LEU A 95 -4.24 14.68 7.21
C LEU A 95 -4.40 14.29 8.68
N PHE A 96 -4.76 13.05 8.95
CA PHE A 96 -5.04 12.55 10.30
C PHE A 96 -3.86 11.77 10.92
N ALA A 97 -2.69 11.77 10.28
CA ALA A 97 -1.49 11.10 10.78
C ALA A 97 -1.07 11.67 12.15
N LYS A 98 -1.15 10.84 13.19
CA LYS A 98 -0.58 11.17 14.51
C LYS A 98 0.95 11.24 14.40
N LYS A 99 1.53 12.38 14.78
CA LYS A 99 2.97 12.64 14.68
C LYS A 99 3.77 12.26 15.94
N ASN A 100 3.17 11.52 16.88
CA ASN A 100 3.82 11.19 18.14
C ASN A 100 5.02 10.23 17.91
N THR A 101 6.22 10.71 18.23
CA THR A 101 7.47 9.94 18.21
C THR A 101 7.85 9.39 19.57
N ASP A 102 7.23 9.87 20.64
CA ASP A 102 7.57 9.57 22.02
C ASP A 102 6.80 8.35 22.51
N LEU A 103 6.91 7.27 21.75
CA LEU A 103 6.35 5.98 22.11
C LEU A 103 7.42 5.17 22.86
N ASN A 104 7.01 4.54 23.97
CA ASN A 104 7.86 3.56 24.63
C ASN A 104 8.04 2.30 23.76
N TYR A 105 8.93 1.39 24.17
CA TYR A 105 9.23 0.17 23.42
C TYR A 105 7.98 -0.64 23.05
N SER A 106 7.12 -0.94 24.02
CA SER A 106 5.90 -1.74 23.82
C SER A 106 4.91 -1.05 22.88
N GLN A 107 4.76 0.26 22.99
CA GLN A 107 3.92 1.07 22.09
C GLN A 107 4.49 1.11 20.67
N THR A 108 5.81 1.24 20.54
CA THR A 108 6.51 1.24 19.25
C THR A 108 6.35 -0.11 18.54
N LEU A 109 6.58 -1.22 19.25
CA LEU A 109 6.42 -2.57 18.74
C LEU A 109 4.97 -2.83 18.29
N LYS A 110 3.99 -2.47 19.11
CA LYS A 110 2.56 -2.56 18.75
C LYS A 110 2.24 -1.72 17.51
N ALA A 111 2.78 -0.52 17.40
CA ALA A 111 2.54 0.36 16.25
C ALA A 111 3.09 -0.24 14.94
N TYR A 112 4.26 -0.86 14.95
CA TYR A 112 4.76 -1.60 13.78
C TYR A 112 3.89 -2.80 13.46
N HIS A 113 3.58 -3.65 14.44
CA HIS A 113 2.73 -4.82 14.21
C HIS A 113 1.36 -4.47 13.63
N SER A 114 0.71 -3.41 14.12
CA SER A 114 -0.59 -2.98 13.59
C SER A 114 -0.49 -2.58 12.12
N ILE A 115 0.56 -1.87 11.73
CA ILE A 115 0.76 -1.42 10.34
C ILE A 115 1.17 -2.57 9.43
N GLU A 116 2.09 -3.43 9.88
CA GLU A 116 2.48 -4.64 9.17
C GLU A 116 1.24 -5.53 8.90
N SER A 117 0.41 -5.73 9.93
CA SER A 117 -0.82 -6.52 9.80
C SER A 117 -1.83 -5.87 8.85
N LEU A 118 -1.97 -4.55 8.88
CA LEU A 118 -2.86 -3.82 7.97
C LEU A 118 -2.45 -4.00 6.50
N PHE A 119 -1.16 -3.84 6.18
CA PHE A 119 -0.66 -4.05 4.82
C PHE A 119 -0.78 -5.51 4.38
N LEU A 120 -0.54 -6.47 5.27
CA LEU A 120 -0.68 -7.88 4.94
C LEU A 120 -2.15 -8.27 4.72
N LEU A 121 -3.06 -7.72 5.51
CA LEU A 121 -4.51 -7.90 5.31
C LEU A 121 -4.95 -7.32 3.97
N ASN A 122 -4.53 -6.09 3.64
CA ASN A 122 -4.87 -5.47 2.35
C ASN A 122 -4.31 -6.24 1.16
N THR A 123 -3.06 -6.74 1.26
CA THR A 123 -2.48 -7.66 0.27
C THR A 123 -3.43 -8.83 -0.03
N GLY A 124 -4.07 -9.39 1.00
CA GLY A 124 -5.07 -10.45 0.83
C GLY A 124 -6.35 -9.97 0.13
N ILE A 125 -6.83 -8.78 0.46
CA ILE A 125 -7.99 -8.15 -0.19
C ILE A 125 -7.70 -7.86 -1.67
N ASP A 126 -6.47 -7.50 -2.02
CA ASP A 126 -6.05 -7.24 -3.40
C ASP A 126 -6.11 -8.48 -4.30
N VAL A 127 -5.80 -9.64 -3.73
CA VAL A 127 -6.04 -10.93 -4.38
C VAL A 127 -7.55 -11.09 -4.68
N GLY A 128 -8.41 -10.68 -3.75
CA GLY A 128 -9.85 -10.61 -3.95
C GLY A 128 -10.29 -9.70 -5.11
N TYR A 129 -9.67 -8.53 -5.27
CA TYR A 129 -9.94 -7.64 -6.42
C TYR A 129 -9.54 -8.28 -7.74
N MET A 130 -8.35 -8.87 -7.82
CA MET A 130 -7.88 -9.57 -9.02
C MET A 130 -8.78 -10.78 -9.34
N ALA A 131 -9.17 -11.56 -8.32
CA ALA A 131 -10.11 -12.67 -8.46
C ALA A 131 -11.48 -12.21 -8.97
N THR A 132 -11.98 -11.07 -8.46
CA THR A 132 -13.22 -10.45 -8.94
C THR A 132 -13.09 -10.05 -10.41
N GLY A 133 -11.95 -9.52 -10.83
CA GLY A 133 -11.69 -9.25 -12.25
C GLY A 133 -11.71 -10.52 -13.12
N LEU A 134 -11.13 -11.62 -12.64
CA LEU A 134 -11.21 -12.93 -13.32
C LEU A 134 -12.65 -13.46 -13.37
N TYR A 135 -13.43 -13.28 -12.30
CA TYR A 135 -14.85 -13.61 -12.29
C TYR A 135 -15.65 -12.79 -13.32
N LEU A 136 -15.44 -11.47 -13.39
CA LEU A 136 -16.10 -10.61 -14.37
C LEU A 136 -15.74 -11.00 -15.81
N ARG A 137 -14.52 -11.50 -16.05
CA ARG A 137 -14.12 -12.07 -17.35
C ARG A 137 -14.99 -13.25 -17.74
N GLU A 138 -15.25 -14.17 -16.82
CA GLU A 138 -16.09 -15.35 -17.08
C GLU A 138 -17.55 -14.94 -17.26
N ARG A 139 -18.06 -14.05 -16.40
CA ARG A 139 -19.41 -13.52 -16.51
C ARG A 139 -19.68 -12.90 -17.89
N ALA A 140 -18.74 -12.11 -18.41
CA ALA A 140 -18.85 -11.45 -19.70
C ALA A 140 -19.01 -12.41 -20.91
N LYS A 141 -18.60 -13.68 -20.79
CA LYS A 141 -18.80 -14.68 -21.86
C LYS A 141 -20.27 -15.08 -22.01
N THR A 142 -20.99 -15.09 -20.90
CA THR A 142 -22.41 -15.49 -20.83
C THR A 142 -23.39 -14.33 -20.98
N THR A 143 -22.88 -13.09 -21.04
CA THR A 143 -23.71 -11.88 -21.15
C THR A 143 -24.02 -11.58 -22.62
N THR A 144 -25.31 -11.53 -22.95
CA THR A 144 -25.82 -11.20 -24.28
C THR A 144 -25.98 -9.69 -24.49
N ASP A 145 -26.31 -8.93 -23.44
CA ASP A 145 -26.39 -7.48 -23.51
C ASP A 145 -25.01 -6.84 -23.73
N THR A 146 -24.88 -6.14 -24.86
CA THR A 146 -23.62 -5.53 -25.31
C THR A 146 -23.08 -4.50 -24.31
N LYS A 147 -23.96 -3.72 -23.66
CA LYS A 147 -23.55 -2.70 -22.68
C LYS A 147 -22.96 -3.36 -21.44
N ASN A 148 -23.66 -4.31 -20.83
CA ASN A 148 -23.22 -5.06 -19.66
C ASN A 148 -21.95 -5.88 -19.95
N LYS A 149 -21.86 -6.47 -21.15
CA LYS A 149 -20.65 -7.17 -21.60
C LYS A 149 -19.45 -6.22 -21.63
N ASN A 150 -19.60 -5.04 -22.23
CA ASN A 150 -18.54 -4.02 -22.25
C ASN A 150 -18.19 -3.52 -20.84
N GLN A 151 -19.17 -3.38 -19.94
CA GLN A 151 -18.92 -3.04 -18.53
C GLN A 151 -18.07 -4.10 -17.83
N PHE A 152 -18.45 -5.37 -17.89
CA PHE A 152 -17.70 -6.45 -17.26
C PHE A 152 -16.29 -6.56 -17.84
N LEU A 153 -16.13 -6.42 -19.16
CA LEU A 153 -14.83 -6.46 -19.82
C LEU A 153 -13.93 -5.25 -19.51
N GLY A 154 -14.50 -4.07 -19.30
CA GLY A 154 -13.75 -2.89 -18.87
C GLY A 154 -13.38 -2.93 -17.39
N TYR A 155 -14.36 -3.21 -16.53
CA TYR A 155 -14.16 -3.24 -15.07
C TYR A 155 -13.20 -4.34 -14.64
N ARG A 156 -13.23 -5.52 -15.27
CA ARG A 156 -12.22 -6.56 -14.99
C ARG A 156 -10.79 -6.08 -15.20
N LYS A 157 -10.54 -5.30 -16.27
CA LYS A 157 -9.19 -4.85 -16.62
C LYS A 157 -8.70 -3.89 -15.56
N SER A 158 -9.59 -3.02 -15.09
CA SER A 158 -9.29 -2.07 -14.03
C SER A 158 -9.05 -2.79 -12.71
N LEU A 159 -9.93 -3.71 -12.29
CA LEU A 159 -9.76 -4.50 -11.08
C LEU A 159 -8.44 -5.28 -11.04
N ILE A 160 -8.06 -5.92 -12.16
CA ILE A 160 -6.79 -6.64 -12.23
C ILE A 160 -5.59 -5.68 -12.18
N LEU A 161 -5.65 -4.54 -12.89
CA LEU A 161 -4.59 -3.53 -12.87
C LEU A 161 -4.41 -2.91 -11.48
N GLN A 162 -5.50 -2.43 -10.90
CA GLN A 162 -5.48 -1.72 -9.62
C GLN A 162 -5.18 -2.68 -8.47
N GLY A 163 -5.79 -3.88 -8.45
CA GLY A 163 -5.47 -4.92 -7.47
C GLY A 163 -4.03 -5.39 -7.58
N GLY A 164 -3.49 -5.54 -8.80
CA GLY A 164 -2.08 -5.89 -8.99
C GLY A 164 -1.12 -4.81 -8.51
N PHE A 165 -1.45 -3.53 -8.74
CA PHE A 165 -0.68 -2.41 -8.19
C PHE A 165 -0.70 -2.39 -6.67
N LEU A 166 -1.89 -2.44 -6.05
CA LEU A 166 -2.07 -2.40 -4.61
C LEU A 166 -1.37 -3.59 -3.92
N PHE A 167 -1.48 -4.78 -4.51
CA PHE A 167 -0.82 -5.98 -4.00
C PHE A 167 0.70 -5.79 -3.89
N VAL A 168 1.33 -5.25 -4.93
CA VAL A 168 2.78 -5.00 -4.94
C VAL A 168 3.13 -3.86 -3.98
N PHE A 169 2.34 -2.79 -3.97
CA PHE A 169 2.50 -1.66 -3.07
C PHE A 169 2.46 -2.09 -1.59
N ASP A 170 1.45 -2.88 -1.19
CA ASP A 170 1.25 -3.33 0.17
C ASP A 170 2.31 -4.33 0.61
N LEU A 171 2.75 -5.23 -0.27
CA LEU A 171 3.88 -6.12 0.01
C LEU A 171 5.19 -5.35 0.23
N ILE A 172 5.50 -4.37 -0.63
CA ILE A 172 6.69 -3.53 -0.45
C ILE A 172 6.61 -2.78 0.87
N ALA A 173 5.46 -2.16 1.17
CA ALA A 173 5.24 -1.46 2.43
C ALA A 173 5.40 -2.40 3.64
N TYR A 174 4.85 -3.61 3.58
CA TYR A 174 5.01 -4.64 4.60
C TYR A 174 6.48 -4.97 4.84
N PHE A 175 7.23 -5.31 3.79
CA PHE A 175 8.65 -5.71 3.93
C PHE A 175 9.54 -4.56 4.42
N LEU A 176 9.29 -3.33 3.98
CA LEU A 176 10.02 -2.15 4.47
C LEU A 176 9.75 -1.91 5.96
N ASN A 177 8.48 -2.00 6.40
CA ASN A 177 8.13 -1.88 7.81
C ASN A 177 8.76 -3.01 8.63
N LYS A 178 8.71 -4.25 8.12
CA LYS A 178 9.28 -5.43 8.78
C LYS A 178 10.81 -5.34 8.93
N ARG A 179 11.50 -4.88 7.89
CA ARG A 179 12.95 -4.65 7.92
C ARG A 179 13.30 -3.59 8.95
N GLN A 180 12.51 -2.52 9.03
CA GLN A 180 12.76 -1.42 9.95
C GLN A 180 12.42 -1.78 11.40
N SER A 181 11.39 -2.60 11.64
CA SER A 181 11.01 -3.08 12.97
C SER A 181 11.96 -4.12 13.53
N LYS A 182 12.80 -4.76 12.69
CA LYS A 182 13.78 -5.79 13.10
C LYS A 182 14.65 -5.35 14.28
N VAL A 183 15.10 -4.09 14.29
CA VAL A 183 15.94 -3.51 15.37
C VAL A 183 15.30 -3.63 16.76
N LEU A 184 13.97 -3.69 16.84
CA LEU A 184 13.26 -3.81 18.11
C LEU A 184 13.37 -5.21 18.70
N TYR A 185 13.48 -6.25 17.87
CA TYR A 185 13.60 -7.63 18.33
C TYR A 185 15.02 -8.00 18.75
N ASP A 186 16.00 -7.26 18.26
CA ASP A 186 17.43 -7.46 18.56
C ASP A 186 17.84 -6.73 19.87
N ILE A 187 16.92 -6.08 20.58
CA ILE A 187 17.19 -5.37 21.84
C ILE A 187 17.46 -6.39 22.96
N PRO A 188 18.60 -6.31 23.67
CA PRO A 188 18.88 -7.15 24.82
C PRO A 188 17.81 -6.97 25.91
N VAL A 189 17.18 -8.08 26.29
CA VAL A 189 16.23 -8.13 27.41
C VAL A 189 16.97 -8.69 28.62
N SER A 190 17.07 -7.87 29.66
CA SER A 190 17.55 -8.34 30.96
C SER A 190 16.36 -8.62 31.88
N LEU A 191 16.35 -9.81 32.47
CA LEU A 191 15.35 -10.22 33.44
C LEU A 191 15.99 -10.14 34.83
N SER A 192 15.43 -9.30 35.69
CA SER A 192 15.87 -9.18 37.08
C SER A 192 14.78 -9.72 38.00
N LEU A 193 15.16 -10.67 38.84
CA LEU A 193 14.29 -11.26 39.87
C LEU A 193 14.64 -10.63 41.22
N ALA A 194 13.64 -10.04 41.88
CA ALA A 194 13.70 -9.59 43.27
C ALA A 194 12.70 -10.41 44.10
N PRO A 195 12.86 -10.51 45.43
CA PRO A 195 12.09 -11.44 46.28
C PRO A 195 10.57 -11.42 46.10
N ASN A 196 10.00 -10.28 45.66
CA ASN A 196 8.56 -10.12 45.37
C ASN A 196 8.26 -9.50 43.99
N GLN A 197 9.25 -9.34 43.09
CA GLN A 197 9.03 -8.67 41.80
C GLN A 197 9.87 -9.28 40.68
N MET A 198 9.25 -9.46 39.52
CA MET A 198 9.96 -9.64 38.24
C MET A 198 10.05 -8.30 37.53
N ARG A 199 11.26 -7.86 37.18
CA ARG A 199 11.49 -6.65 36.39
C ARG A 199 12.14 -7.03 35.07
N VAL A 200 11.46 -6.72 33.97
CA VAL A 200 12.02 -6.82 32.61
C VAL A 200 12.59 -5.47 32.24
N THR A 201 13.90 -5.38 32.03
CA THR A 201 14.58 -4.14 31.64
C THR A 201 15.15 -4.28 30.23
N TYR A 202 14.80 -3.35 29.36
CA TYR A 202 15.35 -3.24 28.01
C TYR A 202 16.52 -2.25 28.04
N THR A 203 17.65 -2.61 27.46
CA THR A 203 18.83 -1.74 27.36
C THR A 203 18.81 -1.05 26.00
N PHE A 204 18.64 0.27 25.99
CA PHE A 204 18.56 1.10 24.78
C PHE A 204 19.80 1.96 24.61
#